data_AF-N1U7A0-F1
#
_entry.id   AF-N1U7A0-F1
#
_cell.length_a   1.000
_cell.length_b   1.000
_cell.length_c   1.000
_cell.angle_alpha   90.00
_cell.angle_beta   90.00
_cell.angle_gamma   90.00
#
_symmetry.space_group_name_H-M   'P 1'
#
loop_
_entity.id
_entity.type
_entity.pdbx_description
1 polymer ?
#
loop_
_entity_poly.entity_id
_entity_poly.type
_entity_poly.pdbx_seq_one_letter_code
_entity_poly.pdbx_strand_id
1 'polypeptide(L)'
;MGGIFLKILKELNFNSKESSRNLLTQFSKNESSSYLKELAKGFESAVFERKSPENLKCSRKAVYYSLCKTLRLKKYLSDFSPKAKSYQREYLNLNRTLAPFLEDPELKYIPFLSNIIYNIADELAELGLSREAVHFQKILIISENLSGRVIGYSYEKLAYYYLIGGDFISAEKVLDYILKYRPDLRTSYKNHLYLKLGTIAYLNQEYKKSLDYYLNLDFLEWSSTISNPFLGEPISINSARDLISMAIWRSKNSFKAVDALKSVSTPKNLTEDDLFTRLRIIQILMNDEPEVAGKMATEITFLAQSKGWKRVEYASTLLNGFIHYKKTTSEKRS
;
A
#
# COMPACT_ATOMS: atom_id res chain seq x y z
N MET A 1 -12.14 -22.64 -14.81
CA MET A 1 -11.31 -23.73 -14.21
C MET A 1 -12.20 -24.76 -13.48
N GLY A 2 -12.85 -25.69 -14.19
CA GLY A 2 -13.69 -26.76 -13.59
C GLY A 2 -13.18 -28.16 -13.94
N GLY A 3 -13.43 -29.19 -13.12
CA GLY A 3 -12.97 -30.57 -13.34
C GLY A 3 -11.73 -30.97 -12.53
N ILE A 4 -10.88 -31.86 -13.05
CA ILE A 4 -9.82 -32.54 -12.27
C ILE A 4 -8.82 -31.58 -11.62
N PHE A 5 -8.36 -30.54 -12.33
CA PHE A 5 -7.42 -29.56 -11.77
C PHE A 5 -8.01 -28.75 -10.60
N LEU A 6 -9.31 -28.44 -10.63
CA LEU A 6 -9.97 -27.80 -9.49
C LEU A 6 -10.06 -28.76 -8.30
N LYS A 7 -10.32 -30.06 -8.54
CA LYS A 7 -10.29 -31.09 -7.49
C LYS A 7 -8.91 -31.20 -6.86
N ILE A 8 -7.85 -31.21 -7.67
CA ILE A 8 -6.44 -31.23 -7.21
C ILE A 8 -6.13 -30.00 -6.35
N LEU A 9 -6.55 -28.80 -6.76
CA LEU A 9 -6.34 -27.57 -5.98
C LEU A 9 -7.14 -27.56 -4.67
N LYS A 10 -8.38 -28.08 -4.67
CA LYS A 10 -9.15 -28.27 -3.43
C LYS A 10 -8.44 -29.23 -2.49
N GLU A 11 -8.00 -30.39 -3.00
CA GLU A 11 -7.25 -31.38 -2.23
C GLU A 11 -5.98 -30.77 -1.61
N LEU A 12 -5.26 -29.96 -2.38
CA LEU A 12 -4.04 -29.29 -1.93
C LEU A 12 -4.30 -28.33 -0.76
N ASN A 13 -5.42 -27.61 -0.78
CA ASN A 13 -5.73 -26.59 0.21
C ASN A 13 -6.40 -27.13 1.48
N PHE A 14 -7.11 -28.26 1.38
CA PHE A 14 -7.92 -28.76 2.50
C PHE A 14 -7.42 -30.09 3.08
N ASN A 15 -6.58 -30.84 2.36
CA ASN A 15 -6.10 -32.15 2.79
C ASN A 15 -4.56 -32.20 2.85
N SER A 16 -3.90 -32.78 1.84
CA SER A 16 -2.43 -32.90 1.83
C SER A 16 -1.82 -32.71 0.45
N LYS A 17 -0.57 -32.22 0.44
CA LYS A 17 0.23 -32.05 -0.78
C LYS A 17 0.46 -33.38 -1.51
N GLU A 18 0.66 -34.47 -0.75
CA GLU A 18 0.91 -35.81 -1.30
C GLU A 18 -0.32 -36.39 -1.99
N SER A 19 -1.50 -36.32 -1.34
CA SER A 19 -2.77 -36.75 -1.93
C SER A 19 -3.07 -36.00 -3.24
N SER A 20 -2.93 -34.67 -3.21
CA SER A 20 -3.12 -33.81 -4.38
C SER A 20 -2.17 -34.16 -5.53
N ARG A 21 -0.89 -34.43 -5.25
CA ARG A 21 0.10 -34.82 -6.26
C ARG A 21 -0.19 -36.22 -6.84
N ASN A 22 -0.69 -37.15 -6.02
CA ASN A 22 -1.08 -38.47 -6.48
C ASN A 22 -2.24 -38.41 -7.48
N LEU A 23 -3.24 -37.54 -7.23
CA LEU A 23 -4.33 -37.29 -8.17
C LEU A 23 -3.81 -36.76 -9.52
N LEU A 24 -2.85 -35.84 -9.52
CA LEU A 24 -2.24 -35.33 -10.74
C LEU A 24 -1.47 -36.42 -11.49
N THR A 25 -0.68 -37.23 -10.78
CA THR A 25 0.09 -38.34 -11.36
C THR A 25 -0.83 -39.37 -12.02
N GLN A 26 -1.94 -39.74 -11.37
CA GLN A 26 -2.93 -40.66 -11.92
C GLN A 26 -3.61 -40.07 -13.17
N PHE A 27 -3.99 -38.79 -13.13
CA PHE A 27 -4.55 -38.11 -14.28
C PHE A 27 -3.58 -38.11 -15.47
N SER A 28 -2.32 -37.71 -15.27
CA SER A 28 -1.30 -37.65 -16.33
C SER A 28 -1.01 -39.01 -16.98
N LYS A 29 -1.07 -40.11 -16.19
CA LYS A 29 -0.87 -41.48 -16.68
C LYS A 29 -2.01 -41.96 -17.58
N ASN A 30 -3.25 -41.62 -17.20
CA ASN A 30 -4.46 -42.12 -17.88
C ASN A 30 -4.90 -41.22 -19.04
N GLU A 31 -4.41 -39.99 -19.11
CA GLU A 31 -4.74 -39.05 -20.17
C GLU A 31 -4.11 -39.46 -21.51
N SER A 32 -4.83 -39.27 -22.61
CA SER A 32 -4.35 -39.54 -23.97
C SER A 32 -4.06 -38.25 -24.74
N SER A 33 -4.73 -37.15 -24.39
CA SER A 33 -4.53 -35.84 -25.01
C SER A 33 -3.15 -35.27 -24.71
N SER A 34 -2.36 -35.03 -25.77
CA SER A 34 -1.05 -34.38 -25.66
C SER A 34 -1.15 -33.00 -24.99
N TYR A 35 -2.17 -32.20 -25.33
CA TYR A 35 -2.40 -30.89 -24.70
C TYR A 35 -2.65 -31.00 -23.19
N LEU A 36 -3.46 -31.97 -22.75
CA LEU A 36 -3.77 -32.12 -21.33
C LEU A 36 -2.57 -32.65 -20.54
N LYS A 37 -1.70 -33.49 -21.15
CA LYS A 37 -0.42 -33.90 -20.57
C LYS A 37 0.55 -32.72 -20.39
N GLU A 38 0.68 -31.88 -21.41
CA GLU A 38 1.50 -30.65 -21.33
C GLU A 38 0.97 -29.72 -20.23
N LEU A 39 -0.35 -29.54 -20.16
CA LEU A 39 -0.99 -28.72 -19.13
C LEU A 39 -0.76 -29.29 -17.72
N ALA A 40 -0.85 -30.61 -17.57
CA ALA A 40 -0.60 -31.30 -16.29
C ALA A 40 0.86 -31.15 -15.85
N LYS A 41 1.83 -31.28 -16.77
CA LYS A 41 3.25 -31.06 -16.51
C LYS A 41 3.52 -29.60 -16.11
N GLY A 42 2.94 -28.65 -16.85
CA GLY A 42 3.04 -27.23 -16.51
C GLY A 42 2.45 -26.91 -15.13
N PHE A 43 1.30 -27.52 -14.78
CA PHE A 43 0.70 -27.43 -13.46
C PHE A 43 1.62 -28.03 -12.39
N GLU A 44 2.22 -29.20 -12.64
CA GLU A 44 3.15 -29.83 -11.70
C GLU A 44 4.32 -28.93 -11.36
N SER A 45 5.01 -28.44 -12.41
CA SER A 45 6.15 -27.54 -12.25
C SER A 45 5.74 -26.26 -11.52
N ALA A 46 4.60 -25.66 -11.86
CA ALA A 46 4.14 -24.44 -11.24
C ALA A 46 3.75 -24.59 -9.76
N VAL A 47 2.97 -25.62 -9.43
CA VAL A 47 2.31 -25.77 -8.12
C VAL A 47 3.15 -26.58 -7.14
N PHE A 48 3.69 -27.73 -7.58
CA PHE A 48 4.40 -28.65 -6.67
C PHE A 48 5.89 -28.38 -6.61
N GLU A 49 6.51 -28.05 -7.74
CA GLU A 49 7.95 -27.79 -7.85
C GLU A 49 8.31 -26.30 -7.71
N ARG A 50 7.33 -25.41 -7.83
CA ARG A 50 7.50 -23.94 -7.82
C ARG A 50 8.50 -23.42 -8.86
N LYS A 51 8.55 -24.06 -10.04
CA LYS A 51 9.41 -23.69 -11.17
C LYS A 51 8.63 -23.00 -12.29
N SER A 52 9.36 -22.34 -13.20
CA SER A 52 8.81 -21.81 -14.46
C SER A 52 8.30 -22.97 -15.33
N PRO A 53 7.03 -22.97 -15.77
CA PRO A 53 6.51 -24.00 -16.66
C PRO A 53 7.03 -23.82 -18.10
N GLU A 54 6.81 -24.84 -18.94
CA GLU A 54 7.11 -24.78 -20.37
C GLU A 54 6.11 -23.89 -21.14
N ASN A 55 6.45 -23.54 -22.39
CA ASN A 55 5.59 -22.70 -23.24
C ASN A 55 4.33 -23.45 -23.65
N LEU A 56 3.17 -23.01 -23.15
CA LEU A 56 1.87 -23.61 -23.45
C LEU A 56 1.12 -22.85 -24.56
N LYS A 57 0.55 -23.60 -25.52
CA LYS A 57 -0.31 -23.05 -26.58
C LYS A 57 -1.75 -22.93 -26.07
N CYS A 58 -2.09 -21.76 -25.53
CA CYS A 58 -3.42 -21.49 -25.00
C CYS A 58 -4.39 -21.06 -26.10
N SER A 59 -5.49 -21.81 -26.25
CA SER A 59 -6.63 -21.48 -27.13
C SER A 59 -7.89 -21.37 -26.30
N ARG A 60 -8.73 -20.36 -26.58
CA ARG A 60 -10.03 -20.20 -25.92
C ARG A 60 -10.99 -21.36 -26.21
N LYS A 61 -10.82 -22.05 -27.35
CA LYS A 61 -11.61 -23.23 -27.71
C LYS A 61 -11.16 -24.50 -26.95
N ALA A 62 -10.00 -24.48 -26.30
CA ALA A 62 -9.49 -25.61 -25.56
C ALA A 62 -10.01 -25.61 -24.11
N VAL A 63 -10.24 -26.80 -23.56
CA VAL A 63 -10.56 -26.96 -22.15
C VAL A 63 -9.45 -26.38 -21.27
N TYR A 64 -9.82 -25.93 -20.07
CA TYR A 64 -8.89 -25.33 -19.11
C TYR A 64 -8.14 -24.08 -19.62
N TYR A 65 -8.74 -23.32 -20.55
CA TYR A 65 -8.17 -22.07 -21.07
C TYR A 65 -7.64 -21.14 -19.98
N SER A 66 -8.41 -20.94 -18.90
CA SER A 66 -8.01 -20.11 -17.77
C SER A 66 -6.72 -20.61 -17.09
N LEU A 67 -6.58 -21.92 -16.89
CA LEU A 67 -5.37 -22.51 -16.30
C LEU A 67 -4.17 -22.34 -17.22
N CYS A 68 -4.35 -22.60 -18.52
CA CYS A 68 -3.28 -22.43 -19.50
C CYS A 68 -2.75 -20.98 -19.49
N LYS A 69 -3.66 -19.99 -19.50
CA LYS A 69 -3.28 -18.57 -19.45
C LYS A 69 -2.55 -18.21 -18.17
N THR A 70 -2.99 -18.71 -17.01
CA THR A 70 -2.28 -18.51 -15.74
C THR A 70 -0.88 -19.11 -15.77
N LEU A 71 -0.71 -20.34 -16.26
CA LEU A 71 0.61 -20.97 -16.36
C LEU A 71 1.53 -20.22 -17.33
N ARG A 72 0.99 -19.71 -18.44
CA ARG A 72 1.73 -18.86 -19.38
C ARG A 72 2.16 -17.53 -18.74
N LEU A 73 1.31 -16.91 -17.92
CA LEU A 73 1.66 -15.72 -17.17
C LEU A 73 2.76 -16.02 -16.14
N LYS A 74 2.65 -17.13 -15.39
CA LYS A 74 3.69 -17.58 -14.45
C LYS A 74 5.03 -17.71 -15.14
N LYS A 75 5.04 -18.38 -16.30
CA LYS A 75 6.25 -18.52 -17.11
C LYS A 75 6.84 -17.16 -17.46
N TYR A 76 6.01 -16.26 -17.98
CA TYR A 76 6.47 -14.95 -18.41
C TYR A 76 7.07 -14.16 -17.24
N LEU A 77 6.42 -14.14 -16.07
CA LEU A 77 6.93 -13.48 -14.87
C LEU A 77 8.25 -14.13 -14.38
N SER A 78 8.37 -15.45 -14.46
CA SER A 78 9.59 -16.17 -14.07
C SER A 78 10.77 -15.88 -15.00
N ASP A 79 10.50 -15.69 -16.29
CA ASP A 79 11.50 -15.44 -17.33
C ASP A 79 11.80 -13.93 -17.47
N PHE A 80 11.01 -13.07 -16.81
CA PHE A 80 11.13 -11.62 -16.90
C PHE A 80 12.42 -11.12 -16.25
N SER A 81 13.22 -10.36 -17.00
CA SER A 81 14.45 -9.76 -16.48
C SER A 81 14.49 -8.26 -16.73
N PRO A 82 14.52 -7.41 -15.68
CA PRO A 82 14.64 -5.97 -15.85
C PRO A 82 16.00 -5.55 -16.44
N LYS A 83 16.99 -6.45 -16.46
CA LYS A 83 18.33 -6.24 -17.06
C LYS A 83 18.39 -6.62 -18.54
N ALA A 84 17.29 -7.05 -19.14
CA ALA A 84 17.25 -7.40 -20.55
C ALA A 84 17.58 -6.17 -21.43
N LYS A 85 18.40 -6.38 -22.48
CA LYS A 85 18.79 -5.32 -23.42
C LYS A 85 17.60 -4.63 -24.10
N SER A 86 16.43 -5.27 -24.14
CA SER A 86 15.19 -4.76 -24.74
C SER A 86 14.05 -4.68 -23.72
N TYR A 87 14.30 -3.99 -22.60
CA TYR A 87 13.33 -3.80 -21.51
C TYR A 87 11.94 -3.32 -21.98
N GLN A 88 11.88 -2.40 -22.94
CA GLN A 88 10.62 -1.91 -23.51
C GLN A 88 9.80 -3.01 -24.19
N ARG A 89 10.47 -3.95 -24.89
CA ARG A 89 9.82 -5.09 -25.53
C ARG A 89 9.31 -6.10 -24.51
N GLU A 90 10.06 -6.30 -23.43
CA GLU A 90 9.63 -7.14 -22.31
C GLU A 90 8.38 -6.58 -21.64
N TYR A 91 8.31 -5.27 -21.39
CA TYR A 91 7.09 -4.63 -20.87
C TYR A 91 5.90 -4.75 -21.82
N LEU A 92 6.11 -4.54 -23.13
CA LEU A 92 5.06 -4.68 -24.12
C LEU A 92 4.49 -6.11 -24.15
N ASN A 93 5.37 -7.11 -24.07
CA ASN A 93 4.99 -8.52 -24.06
C ASN A 93 4.31 -8.92 -22.75
N LEU A 94 4.76 -8.37 -21.61
CA LEU A 94 4.09 -8.53 -20.31
C LEU A 94 2.66 -7.99 -20.39
N ASN A 95 2.48 -6.76 -20.88
CA ASN A 95 1.16 -6.14 -21.05
C ASN A 95 0.26 -6.97 -21.97
N ARG A 96 0.79 -7.50 -23.08
CA ARG A 96 0.05 -8.42 -23.97
C ARG A 96 -0.35 -9.73 -23.28
N THR A 97 0.46 -10.19 -22.33
CA THR A 97 0.18 -11.41 -21.56
C THR A 97 -0.87 -11.15 -20.47
N LEU A 98 -0.88 -9.95 -19.89
CA LEU A 98 -1.80 -9.50 -18.85
C LEU A 98 -3.16 -9.05 -19.38
N ALA A 99 -3.22 -8.41 -20.55
CA ALA A 99 -4.44 -7.83 -21.11
C ALA A 99 -5.67 -8.77 -21.10
N PRO A 100 -5.55 -10.07 -21.46
CA PRO A 100 -6.67 -10.99 -21.39
C PRO A 100 -7.30 -11.11 -20.00
N PHE A 101 -6.52 -10.98 -18.92
CA PHE A 101 -7.06 -11.09 -17.55
C PHE A 101 -7.97 -9.89 -17.20
N LEU A 102 -7.72 -8.73 -17.79
CA LEU A 102 -8.53 -7.53 -17.59
C LEU A 102 -9.79 -7.52 -18.46
N GLU A 103 -9.73 -8.12 -19.65
CA GLU A 103 -10.75 -8.01 -20.70
C GLU A 103 -11.66 -9.24 -20.80
N ASP A 104 -11.15 -10.44 -20.54
CA ASP A 104 -11.87 -11.70 -20.75
C ASP A 104 -12.65 -12.12 -19.49
N PRO A 105 -13.99 -12.24 -19.54
CA PRO A 105 -14.80 -12.69 -18.41
C PRO A 105 -14.39 -14.06 -17.86
N GLU A 106 -13.85 -14.96 -18.69
CA GLU A 106 -13.39 -16.29 -18.26
C GLU A 106 -12.15 -16.24 -17.36
N LEU A 107 -11.39 -15.14 -17.41
CA LEU A 107 -10.16 -14.93 -16.64
C LEU A 107 -10.38 -14.03 -15.42
N LYS A 108 -11.56 -13.42 -15.29
CA LYS A 108 -11.93 -12.54 -14.16
C LYS A 108 -11.92 -13.26 -12.81
N TYR A 109 -12.05 -14.58 -12.80
CA TYR A 109 -11.99 -15.38 -11.58
C TYR A 109 -11.16 -16.65 -11.77
N ILE A 110 -10.07 -16.75 -11.02
CA ILE A 110 -9.14 -17.88 -11.04
C ILE A 110 -9.06 -18.44 -9.62
N PRO A 111 -9.80 -19.53 -9.32
CA PRO A 111 -9.77 -20.14 -8.00
C PRO A 111 -8.35 -20.55 -7.61
N PHE A 112 -7.97 -20.27 -6.37
CA PHE A 112 -6.68 -20.68 -5.81
C PHE A 112 -5.48 -20.22 -6.63
N LEU A 113 -5.57 -19.04 -7.25
CA LEU A 113 -4.51 -18.43 -8.05
C LEU A 113 -3.16 -18.41 -7.31
N SER A 114 -3.16 -18.14 -6.00
CA SER A 114 -1.96 -18.10 -5.15
C SER A 114 -1.16 -19.41 -5.13
N ASN A 115 -1.78 -20.55 -5.43
CA ASN A 115 -1.09 -21.83 -5.55
C ASN A 115 -0.31 -21.95 -6.86
N ILE A 116 -0.68 -21.18 -7.88
CA ILE A 116 -0.02 -21.16 -9.18
C ILE A 116 0.97 -20.01 -9.24
N ILE A 117 0.56 -18.78 -8.92
CA ILE A 117 1.42 -17.59 -8.91
C ILE A 117 1.31 -16.95 -7.54
N TYR A 118 2.31 -17.19 -6.70
CA TYR A 118 2.41 -16.61 -5.37
C TYR A 118 2.77 -15.12 -5.48
N ASN A 119 2.15 -14.26 -4.67
CA ASN A 119 2.42 -12.81 -4.62
C ASN A 119 2.35 -12.05 -5.96
N ILE A 120 1.59 -12.54 -6.94
CA ILE A 120 1.44 -11.90 -8.26
C ILE A 120 1.09 -10.39 -8.18
N ALA A 121 0.25 -9.99 -7.22
CA ALA A 121 -0.12 -8.59 -7.07
C ALA A 121 1.05 -7.72 -6.58
N ASP A 122 1.89 -8.25 -5.67
CA ASP A 122 3.10 -7.56 -5.22
C ASP A 122 4.11 -7.43 -6.37
N GLU A 123 4.37 -8.52 -7.10
CA GLU A 123 5.28 -8.51 -8.26
C GLU A 123 4.86 -7.48 -9.32
N LEU A 124 3.56 -7.40 -9.62
CA LEU A 124 3.04 -6.42 -10.59
C LEU A 124 3.12 -4.99 -10.06
N ALA A 125 2.88 -4.76 -8.76
CA ALA A 125 3.02 -3.45 -8.15
C ALA A 125 4.48 -2.96 -8.17
N GLU A 126 5.45 -3.83 -7.92
CA GLU A 126 6.89 -3.52 -8.02
C GLU A 126 7.30 -3.15 -9.45
N LEU A 127 6.64 -3.70 -10.47
CA LEU A 127 6.82 -3.34 -11.88
C LEU A 127 6.06 -2.06 -12.28
N GLY A 128 5.37 -1.39 -11.34
CA GLY A 128 4.58 -0.20 -11.61
C GLY A 128 3.21 -0.45 -12.27
N LEU A 129 2.77 -1.71 -12.33
CA LEU A 129 1.50 -2.15 -12.93
C LEU A 129 0.39 -2.19 -11.86
N SER A 130 0.09 -1.02 -11.29
CA SER A 130 -0.82 -0.90 -10.14
C SER A 130 -2.26 -1.33 -10.45
N ARG A 131 -2.75 -1.10 -11.68
CA ARG A 131 -4.10 -1.51 -12.10
C ARG A 131 -4.25 -3.02 -12.16
N GLU A 132 -3.23 -3.70 -12.69
CA GLU A 132 -3.14 -5.15 -12.77
C GLU A 132 -2.97 -5.75 -11.38
N ALA A 133 -2.14 -5.15 -10.52
CA ALA A 133 -2.01 -5.53 -9.12
C ALA A 133 -3.36 -5.47 -8.37
N VAL A 134 -4.12 -4.37 -8.53
CA VAL A 134 -5.48 -4.24 -8.00
C VAL A 134 -6.40 -5.36 -8.52
N HIS A 135 -6.35 -5.64 -9.83
CA HIS A 135 -7.17 -6.69 -10.43
C HIS A 135 -6.86 -8.07 -9.82
N PHE A 136 -5.59 -8.46 -9.77
CA PHE A 136 -5.20 -9.76 -9.23
C PHE A 136 -5.43 -9.85 -7.72
N GLN A 137 -5.22 -8.77 -6.97
CA GLN A 137 -5.52 -8.74 -5.53
C GLN A 137 -7.01 -8.97 -5.26
N LYS A 138 -7.91 -8.43 -6.10
CA LYS A 138 -9.35 -8.74 -6.01
C LYS A 138 -9.63 -10.23 -6.23
N ILE A 139 -8.97 -10.87 -7.21
CA ILE A 139 -9.13 -12.32 -7.45
C ILE A 139 -8.70 -13.12 -6.22
N LEU A 140 -7.56 -12.75 -5.61
CA LEU A 140 -7.04 -13.40 -4.40
C LEU A 140 -8.01 -13.25 -3.23
N ILE A 141 -8.51 -12.03 -2.97
CA ILE A 141 -9.50 -11.76 -1.93
C ILE A 141 -10.78 -12.57 -2.12
N ILE A 142 -11.30 -12.71 -3.35
CA ILE A 142 -12.48 -13.54 -3.60
C ILE A 142 -12.22 -14.98 -3.17
N SER A 143 -11.04 -15.53 -3.48
CA SER A 143 -10.66 -16.89 -3.08
C SER A 143 -10.53 -17.04 -1.56
N GLU A 144 -9.97 -16.03 -0.87
CA GLU A 144 -9.85 -16.01 0.58
C GLU A 144 -11.20 -15.92 1.29
N ASN A 145 -12.10 -15.08 0.77
CA ASN A 145 -13.44 -14.88 1.31
C ASN A 145 -14.33 -16.11 1.18
N LEU A 146 -13.97 -17.12 0.37
CA LEU A 146 -14.65 -18.42 0.39
C LEU A 146 -14.61 -19.09 1.78
N SER A 147 -13.65 -18.71 2.64
CA SER A 147 -13.59 -19.14 4.04
C SER A 147 -14.59 -18.42 4.95
N GLY A 148 -15.33 -17.43 4.43
CA GLY A 148 -16.31 -16.62 5.17
C GLY A 148 -15.70 -15.55 6.08
N ARG A 149 -14.37 -15.34 6.05
CA ARG A 149 -13.67 -14.38 6.91
C ARG A 149 -12.99 -13.30 6.09
N VAL A 150 -13.21 -12.04 6.46
CA VAL A 150 -12.47 -10.89 5.93
C VAL A 150 -11.04 -10.90 6.50
N ILE A 151 -10.05 -10.99 5.62
CA ILE A 151 -8.63 -10.95 5.96
C ILE A 151 -8.13 -9.50 5.80
N GLY A 152 -8.02 -8.75 6.91
CA GLY A 152 -7.66 -7.32 6.88
C GLY A 152 -6.38 -7.02 6.08
N TYR A 153 -5.35 -7.85 6.23
CA TYR A 153 -4.09 -7.71 5.51
C TYR A 153 -4.25 -7.67 3.98
N SER A 154 -5.08 -8.55 3.40
CA SER A 154 -5.31 -8.60 1.96
C SER A 154 -6.05 -7.37 1.44
N TYR A 155 -6.96 -6.82 2.23
CA TYR A 155 -7.64 -5.57 1.92
C TYR A 155 -6.72 -4.37 2.08
N GLU A 156 -5.84 -4.34 3.08
CA GLU A 156 -4.81 -3.30 3.19
C GLU A 156 -3.85 -3.31 1.99
N LYS A 157 -3.45 -4.48 1.48
CA LYS A 157 -2.70 -4.58 0.22
C LYS A 157 -3.47 -4.00 -0.96
N LEU A 158 -4.76 -4.34 -1.07
CA LEU A 158 -5.62 -3.78 -2.12
C LEU A 158 -5.69 -2.25 -2.04
N ALA A 159 -5.85 -1.69 -0.83
CA ALA A 159 -5.84 -0.25 -0.62
C ALA A 159 -4.48 0.38 -0.99
N TYR A 160 -3.38 -0.27 -0.65
CA TYR A 160 -2.04 0.16 -1.04
C TYR A 160 -1.87 0.19 -2.57
N TYR A 161 -2.34 -0.83 -3.30
CA TYR A 161 -2.24 -0.82 -4.76
C TYR A 161 -3.09 0.27 -5.43
N TYR A 162 -4.26 0.59 -4.86
CA TYR A 162 -5.03 1.77 -5.28
C TYR A 162 -4.27 3.06 -5.03
N LEU A 163 -3.65 3.19 -3.84
CA LEU A 163 -2.90 4.38 -3.44
C LEU A 163 -1.73 4.66 -4.38
N ILE A 164 -0.88 3.68 -4.68
CA ILE A 164 0.24 3.85 -5.62
C ILE A 164 -0.23 4.11 -7.06
N GLY A 165 -1.46 3.70 -7.40
CA GLY A 165 -2.13 4.03 -8.66
C GLY A 165 -2.78 5.41 -8.69
N GLY A 166 -2.73 6.16 -7.59
CA GLY A 166 -3.35 7.50 -7.45
C GLY A 166 -4.87 7.49 -7.23
N ASP A 167 -5.48 6.32 -6.98
CA ASP A 167 -6.91 6.20 -6.69
C ASP A 167 -7.16 6.26 -5.18
N PHE A 168 -7.05 7.47 -4.62
CA PHE A 168 -7.24 7.72 -3.18
C PHE A 168 -8.65 7.33 -2.70
N ILE A 169 -9.67 7.55 -3.54
CA ILE A 169 -11.07 7.27 -3.20
C ILE A 169 -11.29 5.76 -3.01
N SER A 170 -10.78 4.94 -3.93
CA SER A 170 -10.91 3.48 -3.79
C SER A 170 -10.06 2.94 -2.64
N ALA A 171 -8.85 3.48 -2.44
CA ALA A 171 -7.98 3.09 -1.32
C ALA A 171 -8.68 3.33 0.04
N GLU A 172 -9.27 4.51 0.21
CA GLU A 172 -10.02 4.88 1.40
C GLU A 172 -11.22 3.96 1.63
N LYS A 173 -12.07 3.73 0.60
CA LYS A 173 -13.23 2.85 0.69
C LYS A 173 -12.86 1.43 1.14
N VAL A 174 -11.72 0.92 0.68
CA VAL A 174 -11.24 -0.43 1.05
C VAL A 174 -10.82 -0.49 2.52
N LEU A 175 -10.14 0.54 3.03
CA LEU A 175 -9.76 0.58 4.45
C LEU A 175 -10.98 0.79 5.36
N ASP A 176 -11.92 1.64 4.96
CA ASP A 176 -13.17 1.86 5.69
C ASP A 176 -14.03 0.59 5.74
N TYR A 177 -14.02 -0.21 4.66
CA TYR A 177 -14.63 -1.53 4.64
C TYR A 177 -14.06 -2.46 5.72
N ILE A 178 -12.75 -2.42 5.98
CA ILE A 178 -12.15 -3.22 7.06
C ILE A 178 -12.73 -2.80 8.41
N LEU A 179 -12.79 -1.50 8.71
CA LEU A 179 -13.35 -0.98 9.97
C LEU A 179 -14.82 -1.38 10.14
N LYS A 180 -15.61 -1.29 9.07
CA LYS A 180 -17.05 -1.59 9.09
C LYS A 180 -17.35 -3.08 9.30
N TYR A 181 -16.60 -3.97 8.67
CA TYR A 181 -16.89 -5.42 8.65
C TYR A 181 -16.01 -6.23 9.61
N ARG A 182 -15.13 -5.58 10.37
CA ARG A 182 -14.36 -6.18 11.48
C ARG A 182 -14.52 -5.30 12.74
N PRO A 183 -15.61 -5.43 13.51
CA PRO A 183 -15.82 -4.59 14.70
C PRO A 183 -14.82 -4.89 15.84
N ASP A 184 -14.40 -6.16 15.96
CA ASP A 184 -13.56 -6.68 17.05
C ASP A 184 -12.04 -6.48 16.82
N LEU A 185 -11.66 -5.45 16.05
CA LEU A 185 -10.26 -5.13 15.85
C LEU A 185 -9.64 -4.60 17.14
N ARG A 186 -8.42 -5.06 17.45
CA ARG A 186 -7.58 -4.49 18.50
C ARG A 186 -7.41 -2.98 18.25
N THR A 187 -7.47 -2.18 19.30
CA THR A 187 -7.38 -0.71 19.23
C THR A 187 -6.12 -0.23 18.52
N SER A 188 -4.98 -0.87 18.78
CA SER A 188 -3.72 -0.56 18.07
C SER A 188 -3.82 -0.70 16.56
N TYR A 189 -4.58 -1.67 16.07
CA TYR A 189 -4.83 -1.86 14.64
C TYR A 189 -5.87 -0.86 14.11
N LYS A 190 -6.89 -0.50 14.90
CA LYS A 190 -7.81 0.60 14.55
C LYS A 190 -7.05 1.93 14.39
N ASN A 191 -6.13 2.24 15.30
CA ASN A 191 -5.26 3.41 15.19
C ASN A 191 -4.43 3.40 13.91
N HIS A 192 -3.87 2.24 13.53
CA HIS A 192 -3.15 2.09 12.26
C HIS A 192 -4.03 2.40 11.05
N LEU A 193 -5.26 1.90 11.03
CA LEU A 193 -6.22 2.17 9.95
C LEU A 193 -6.64 3.64 9.91
N TYR A 194 -6.95 4.26 11.05
CA TYR A 194 -7.30 5.68 11.12
C TYR A 194 -6.16 6.61 10.69
N LEU A 195 -4.91 6.28 11.03
CA LEU A 195 -3.75 7.02 10.52
C LEU A 195 -3.65 6.96 9.00
N LYS A 196 -3.84 5.77 8.42
CA LYS A 196 -3.83 5.59 6.96
C LYS A 196 -4.98 6.35 6.30
N LEU A 197 -6.20 6.21 6.82
CA LEU A 197 -7.40 6.90 6.31
C LEU A 197 -7.24 8.42 6.37
N GLY A 198 -6.83 8.96 7.52
CA GLY A 198 -6.59 10.40 7.67
C GLY A 198 -5.52 10.91 6.71
N THR A 199 -4.49 10.11 6.45
CA THR A 199 -3.42 10.44 5.49
C THR A 199 -3.90 10.42 4.05
N ILE A 200 -4.66 9.39 3.66
CA ILE A 200 -5.25 9.29 2.31
C ILE A 200 -6.20 10.46 2.06
N ALA A 201 -7.07 10.78 3.01
CA ALA A 201 -7.97 11.93 2.93
C ALA A 201 -7.19 13.25 2.84
N TYR A 202 -6.10 13.40 3.58
CA TYR A 202 -5.24 14.59 3.49
C TYR A 202 -4.60 14.73 2.10
N LEU A 203 -4.07 13.64 1.54
CA LEU A 203 -3.50 13.62 0.19
C LEU A 203 -4.55 13.91 -0.89
N ASN A 204 -5.79 13.47 -0.67
CA ASN A 204 -6.93 13.80 -1.53
C ASN A 204 -7.49 15.22 -1.31
N GLN A 205 -6.84 16.05 -0.49
CA GLN A 205 -7.26 17.42 -0.13
C GLN A 205 -8.61 17.49 0.62
N GLU A 206 -9.10 16.38 1.16
CA GLU A 206 -10.30 16.30 1.99
C GLU A 206 -9.95 16.57 3.47
N TYR A 207 -9.43 17.77 3.76
CA TYR A 207 -8.84 18.08 5.08
C TYR A 207 -9.79 17.95 6.27
N LYS A 208 -11.09 18.21 6.07
CA LYS A 208 -12.10 18.02 7.13
C LYS A 208 -12.24 16.54 7.49
N LYS A 209 -12.36 15.69 6.47
CA LYS A 209 -12.47 14.23 6.63
C LYS A 209 -11.18 13.62 7.20
N SER A 210 -10.03 14.14 6.77
CA SER A 210 -8.73 13.79 7.35
C SER A 210 -8.70 14.05 8.85
N LEU A 211 -9.17 15.24 9.28
CA LEU A 211 -9.29 15.57 10.69
C LEU A 211 -10.26 14.63 11.40
N ASP A 212 -11.43 14.36 10.82
CA ASP A 212 -12.42 13.45 11.40
C ASP A 212 -11.84 12.05 11.67
N TYR A 213 -11.06 11.50 10.73
CA TYR A 213 -10.35 10.23 10.97
C TYR A 213 -9.34 10.32 12.09
N TYR A 214 -8.50 11.36 12.13
CA TYR A 214 -7.51 11.48 13.18
C TYR A 214 -8.11 11.71 14.57
N LEU A 215 -9.31 12.30 14.66
CA LEU A 215 -10.03 12.45 15.94
C LEU A 215 -10.54 11.11 16.50
N ASN A 216 -10.54 10.03 15.71
CA ASN A 216 -10.86 8.68 16.17
C ASN A 216 -9.63 7.91 16.71
N LEU A 217 -8.44 8.52 16.74
CA LEU A 217 -7.24 7.91 17.32
C LEU A 217 -7.37 7.79 18.84
N ASP A 218 -7.09 6.61 19.36
CA ASP A 218 -6.99 6.36 20.80
C ASP A 218 -5.54 6.47 21.27
N PHE A 219 -5.21 7.57 21.94
CA PHE A 219 -3.87 7.81 22.48
C PHE A 219 -3.58 7.05 23.78
N LEU A 220 -4.59 6.51 24.47
CA LEU A 220 -4.39 5.72 25.70
C LEU A 220 -3.83 4.33 25.36
N GLU A 221 -4.27 3.75 24.24
CA GLU A 221 -3.80 2.46 23.74
C GLU A 221 -2.85 2.62 22.54
N TRP A 222 -1.86 3.50 22.66
CA TRP A 222 -0.84 3.69 21.63
C TRP A 222 0.19 2.55 21.63
N SER A 223 0.51 2.04 20.43
CA SER A 223 1.50 0.97 20.26
C SER A 223 2.68 1.43 19.43
N SER A 224 3.89 1.01 19.80
CA SER A 224 5.13 1.27 19.04
C SER A 224 5.18 0.54 17.69
N THR A 225 4.25 -0.38 17.41
CA THR A 225 4.15 -1.04 16.10
C THR A 225 3.40 -0.21 15.06
N ILE A 226 2.69 0.84 15.51
CA ILE A 226 1.99 1.74 14.61
C ILE A 226 3.04 2.50 13.79
N SER A 227 2.95 2.41 12.47
CA SER A 227 3.94 2.98 11.56
C SER A 227 3.46 4.32 11.00
N ASN A 228 4.39 5.24 10.81
CA ASN A 228 4.17 6.50 10.13
C ASN A 228 3.74 6.20 8.68
N PRO A 229 2.61 6.74 8.21
CA PRO A 229 2.06 6.42 6.89
C PRO A 229 2.92 6.94 5.72
N PHE A 230 3.87 7.85 5.97
CA PHE A 230 4.80 8.36 4.97
C PHE A 230 6.19 7.73 5.05
N LEU A 231 6.69 7.52 6.27
CA LEU A 231 8.07 7.07 6.50
C LEU A 231 8.19 5.56 6.69
N GLY A 232 7.12 4.87 7.06
CA GLY A 232 7.14 3.44 7.37
C GLY A 232 7.80 3.09 8.71
N GLU A 233 8.29 4.07 9.46
CA GLU A 233 8.92 3.90 10.77
C GLU A 233 7.90 4.05 11.92
N PRO A 234 8.16 3.53 13.13
CA PRO A 234 7.30 3.74 14.30
C PRO A 234 6.94 5.22 14.52
N ILE A 235 5.65 5.51 14.67
CA ILE A 235 5.18 6.89 14.91
C ILE A 235 4.89 7.12 16.40
N SER A 236 5.41 8.21 16.95
CA SER A 236 5.11 8.64 18.32
C SER A 236 3.74 9.32 18.42
N ILE A 237 3.18 9.41 19.63
CA ILE A 237 1.96 10.19 19.89
C ILE A 237 2.13 11.65 19.46
N ASN A 238 3.29 12.26 19.72
CA ASN A 238 3.56 13.64 19.34
C ASN A 238 3.58 13.80 17.82
N SER A 239 4.21 12.89 17.10
CA SER A 239 4.20 12.88 15.63
C SER A 239 2.80 12.67 15.05
N ALA A 240 1.93 11.90 15.71
CA ALA A 240 0.53 11.78 15.31
C ALA A 240 -0.26 13.07 15.58
N ARG A 241 0.01 13.76 16.69
CA ARG A 241 -0.56 15.09 16.96
C ARG A 241 -0.10 16.15 15.95
N ASP A 242 1.12 16.04 15.44
CA ASP A 242 1.58 16.87 14.33
C ASP A 242 0.72 16.66 13.08
N LEU A 243 0.36 15.42 12.74
CA LEU A 243 -0.55 15.13 11.62
C LEU A 243 -1.95 15.75 11.85
N ILE A 244 -2.48 15.65 13.07
CA ILE A 244 -3.74 16.30 13.45
C ILE A 244 -3.64 17.82 13.24
N SER A 245 -2.57 18.45 13.69
CA SER A 245 -2.39 19.89 13.56
C SER A 245 -2.36 20.35 12.10
N MET A 246 -1.73 19.56 11.23
CA MET A 246 -1.69 19.83 9.79
C MET A 246 -3.09 19.75 9.18
N ALA A 247 -3.88 18.75 9.58
CA ALA A 247 -5.28 18.64 9.16
C ALA A 247 -6.13 19.81 9.69
N ILE A 248 -5.93 20.25 10.95
CA ILE A 248 -6.61 21.43 11.52
C ILE A 248 -6.26 22.70 10.75
N TRP A 249 -4.97 22.90 10.45
CA TRP A 249 -4.50 24.09 9.74
C TRP A 249 -5.19 24.20 8.38
N ARG A 250 -5.22 23.11 7.62
CA ARG A 250 -5.80 23.08 6.28
C ARG A 250 -7.33 23.08 6.25
N SER A 251 -7.99 22.54 7.28
CA SER A 251 -9.46 22.47 7.35
C SER A 251 -10.12 23.67 8.03
N LYS A 252 -9.38 24.35 8.92
CA LYS A 252 -9.86 25.49 9.72
C LYS A 252 -8.96 26.70 9.47
N ASN A 253 -7.97 26.93 10.34
CA ASN A 253 -7.01 28.02 10.21
C ASN A 253 -5.76 27.74 11.04
N SER A 254 -4.73 28.57 10.85
CA SER A 254 -3.44 28.48 11.53
C SER A 254 -3.55 28.61 13.05
N PHE A 255 -4.32 29.58 13.56
CA PHE A 255 -4.46 29.80 15.00
C PHE A 255 -4.97 28.57 15.75
N LYS A 256 -6.04 27.93 15.25
CA LYS A 256 -6.58 26.69 15.85
C LYS A 256 -5.59 25.54 15.80
N ALA A 257 -4.78 25.47 14.76
CA ALA A 257 -3.74 24.44 14.64
C ALA A 257 -2.59 24.68 15.62
N VAL A 258 -2.22 25.94 15.82
CA VAL A 258 -1.21 26.34 16.82
C VAL A 258 -1.70 26.06 18.24
N ASP A 259 -2.97 26.35 18.55
CA ASP A 259 -3.55 26.05 19.86
C ASP A 259 -3.53 24.54 20.14
N ALA A 260 -3.83 23.72 19.13
CA ALA A 260 -3.72 22.27 19.23
C ALA A 260 -2.27 21.81 19.47
N LEU A 261 -1.27 22.39 18.79
CA LEU A 261 0.14 22.05 19.01
C LEU A 261 0.67 22.53 20.36
N LYS A 262 0.23 23.69 20.85
CA LYS A 262 0.60 24.21 22.18
C LYS A 262 0.09 23.35 23.33
N SER A 263 -0.97 22.58 23.11
CA SER A 263 -1.48 21.61 24.08
C SER A 263 -0.54 20.41 24.29
N VAL A 264 0.43 20.20 23.39
CA VAL A 264 1.47 19.18 23.54
C VAL A 264 2.48 19.66 24.57
N SER A 265 2.57 18.97 25.71
CA SER A 265 3.48 19.32 26.79
C SER A 265 4.93 19.32 26.31
N THR A 266 5.59 20.48 26.33
CA THR A 266 7.06 20.54 26.20
C THR A 266 7.71 19.85 27.40
N PRO A 267 8.57 18.84 27.19
CA PRO A 267 9.25 18.17 28.30
C PRO A 267 10.12 19.16 29.08
N LYS A 268 10.35 18.87 30.38
CA LYS A 268 11.25 19.68 31.23
C LYS A 268 12.70 19.67 30.71
N ASN A 269 13.13 18.57 30.11
CA ASN A 269 14.43 18.44 29.45
C ASN A 269 14.22 18.42 27.94
N LEU A 270 14.47 19.57 27.29
CA LEU A 270 14.27 19.73 25.86
C LEU A 270 15.29 18.88 25.06
N THR A 271 14.80 18.03 24.17
CA THR A 271 15.61 17.28 23.20
C THR A 271 15.50 17.89 21.81
N GLU A 272 16.34 17.44 20.87
CA GLU A 272 16.30 17.89 19.47
C GLU A 272 14.94 17.61 18.82
N ASP A 273 14.33 16.45 19.12
CA ASP A 273 13.03 16.05 18.55
C ASP A 273 11.87 16.92 19.05
N ASP A 274 11.95 17.44 20.28
CA ASP A 274 10.90 18.28 20.86
C ASP A 274 10.76 19.64 20.15
N LEU A 275 11.80 20.07 19.42
CA LEU A 275 11.76 21.32 18.65
C LEU A 275 11.00 21.19 17.33
N PHE A 276 10.74 19.98 16.83
CA PHE A 276 9.98 19.79 15.59
C PHE A 276 8.53 20.28 15.69
N THR A 277 7.91 20.18 16.87
CA THR A 277 6.59 20.78 17.13
C THR A 277 6.63 22.30 16.98
N ARG A 278 7.72 22.96 17.43
CA ARG A 278 7.88 24.41 17.29
C ARG A 278 8.21 24.81 15.85
N LEU A 279 9.05 24.04 15.15
CA LEU A 279 9.28 24.21 13.72
C LEU A 279 7.98 24.06 12.91
N ARG A 280 7.09 23.16 13.32
CA ARG A 280 5.76 23.00 12.74
C ARG A 280 4.87 24.23 12.96
N ILE A 281 4.85 24.80 14.17
CA ILE A 281 4.14 26.05 14.46
C ILE A 281 4.64 27.18 13.55
N ILE A 282 5.96 27.32 13.39
CA ILE A 282 6.55 28.31 12.48
C ILE A 282 6.05 28.10 11.06
N GLN A 283 6.07 26.86 10.56
CA GLN A 283 5.59 26.55 9.22
C GLN A 283 4.10 26.89 9.03
N ILE A 284 3.27 26.66 10.04
CA ILE A 284 1.83 26.97 10.02
C ILE A 284 1.61 28.49 10.00
N LEU A 285 2.35 29.23 10.83
CA LEU A 285 2.20 30.67 11.00
C LEU A 285 2.90 31.48 9.91
N MET A 286 3.79 30.89 9.11
CA MET A 286 4.65 31.64 8.18
C MET A 286 3.91 32.54 7.18
N ASN A 287 2.64 32.27 6.89
CA ASN A 287 1.83 33.07 5.99
C ASN A 287 0.95 34.08 6.74
N ASP A 288 0.38 33.69 7.88
CA ASP A 288 -0.62 34.48 8.60
C ASP A 288 0.03 35.43 9.62
N GLU A 289 1.13 35.01 10.25
CA GLU A 289 1.88 35.75 11.27
C GLU A 289 3.40 35.66 11.00
N PRO A 290 3.89 36.21 9.87
CA PRO A 290 5.28 36.00 9.43
C PRO A 290 6.32 36.66 10.35
N GLU A 291 5.96 37.69 11.11
CA GLU A 291 6.85 38.28 12.13
C GLU A 291 7.06 37.35 13.33
N VAL A 292 5.97 36.83 13.88
CA VAL A 292 6.00 35.87 14.99
C VAL A 292 6.76 34.61 14.55
N ALA A 293 6.45 34.08 13.36
CA ALA A 293 7.12 32.92 12.79
C ALA A 293 8.63 33.17 12.61
N GLY A 294 9.03 34.33 12.09
CA GLY A 294 10.45 34.67 11.89
C GLY A 294 11.22 34.82 13.21
N LYS A 295 10.62 35.46 14.21
CA LYS A 295 11.21 35.56 15.55
C LYS A 295 11.41 34.18 16.19
N MET A 296 10.38 33.34 16.14
CA MET A 296 10.47 31.96 16.63
C MET A 296 11.53 31.14 15.89
N ALA A 297 11.63 31.26 14.56
CA ALA A 297 12.64 30.56 13.77
C ALA A 297 14.06 30.98 14.17
N THR A 298 14.26 32.27 14.41
CA THR A 298 15.54 32.84 14.86
C THR A 298 15.91 32.32 16.25
N GLU A 299 14.98 32.33 17.20
CA GLU A 299 15.19 31.79 18.56
C GLU A 299 15.58 30.31 18.53
N ILE A 300 14.90 29.49 17.71
CA ILE A 300 15.24 28.07 17.54
C ILE A 300 16.61 27.89 16.90
N THR A 301 16.97 28.71 15.91
CA THR A 301 18.27 28.64 15.24
C THR A 301 19.39 28.85 16.26
N PHE A 302 19.30 29.89 17.09
CA PHE A 302 20.31 30.17 18.12
C PHE A 302 20.39 29.07 19.18
N LEU A 303 19.24 28.55 19.62
CA LEU A 303 19.21 27.43 20.56
C LEU A 303 19.89 26.19 19.97
N ALA A 304 19.56 25.83 18.73
CA ALA A 304 20.12 24.66 18.05
C ALA A 304 21.64 24.79 17.87
N GLN A 305 22.13 25.97 17.48
CA GLN A 305 23.56 26.27 17.38
C GLN A 305 24.29 26.08 18.71
N SER A 306 23.72 26.60 19.81
CA SER A 306 24.31 26.49 21.15
C SER A 306 24.44 25.04 21.65
N LYS A 307 23.60 24.14 21.13
CA LYS A 307 23.55 22.71 21.51
C LYS A 307 24.18 21.78 20.47
N GLY A 308 24.59 22.30 19.31
CA GLY A 308 25.14 21.51 18.21
C GLY A 308 24.10 20.68 17.43
N TRP A 309 22.81 21.05 17.50
CA TRP A 309 21.70 20.35 16.83
C TRP A 309 21.55 20.75 15.37
N LYS A 310 22.42 20.19 14.51
CA LYS A 310 22.54 20.58 13.10
C LYS A 310 21.24 20.41 12.30
N ARG A 311 20.42 19.39 12.60
CA ARG A 311 19.19 19.12 11.84
C ARG A 311 18.14 20.19 12.11
N VAL A 312 17.98 20.56 13.38
CA VAL A 312 17.05 21.63 13.79
C VAL A 312 17.56 23.01 13.36
N GLU A 313 18.86 23.26 13.45
CA GLU A 313 19.48 24.49 12.93
C GLU A 313 19.18 24.66 11.43
N TYR A 314 19.42 23.62 10.64
CA TYR A 314 19.15 23.65 9.20
C TYR A 314 17.66 23.92 8.90
N ALA A 315 16.76 23.19 9.57
CA ALA A 315 15.33 23.34 9.36
C ALA A 315 14.80 24.74 9.74
N SER A 316 15.24 25.28 10.88
CA SER A 316 14.87 26.63 11.33
C SER A 316 15.43 27.72 10.43
N THR A 317 16.68 27.58 9.99
CA THR A 317 17.33 28.52 9.06
C THR A 317 16.59 28.56 7.71
N LEU A 318 16.24 27.39 7.17
CA LEU A 318 15.45 27.31 5.93
C LEU A 318 14.08 27.97 6.09
N LEU A 319 13.35 27.67 7.16
CA LEU A 319 12.04 28.28 7.41
C LEU A 319 12.15 29.80 7.51
N ASN A 320 13.17 30.30 8.22
CA ASN A 320 13.42 31.74 8.32
C ASN A 320 13.71 32.36 6.94
N GLY A 321 14.55 31.71 6.13
CA GLY A 321 14.83 32.11 4.76
C GLY A 321 13.57 32.19 3.88
N PHE A 322 12.69 31.19 3.96
CA PHE A 322 11.41 31.21 3.24
C PHE A 322 10.48 32.34 3.70
N ILE A 323 10.44 32.63 5.00
CA ILE A 323 9.66 33.74 5.56
C ILE A 323 10.17 35.08 4.99
N HIS A 324 11.49 35.31 5.02
CA HIS A 324 12.10 36.52 4.46
C HIS A 324 11.88 36.65 2.94
N TYR A 325 12.06 35.57 2.19
CA TYR A 325 11.80 35.56 0.75
C TYR A 325 10.36 35.94 0.44
N LYS A 326 9.39 35.37 1.16
CA LYS A 326 7.98 35.70 0.96
C LYS A 326 7.68 37.17 1.24
N LYS A 327 8.13 37.70 2.38
CA LYS A 327 7.94 39.13 2.74
C LYS A 327 8.42 40.06 1.63
N THR A 328 9.64 39.83 1.16
CA THR A 328 10.24 40.65 0.08
C THR A 328 9.51 40.52 -1.26
N THR A 329 8.89 39.37 -1.57
CA THR A 329 8.04 39.24 -2.76
C THR A 329 6.64 39.82 -2.61
N SER A 330 6.03 39.79 -1.42
CA SER A 330 4.73 40.43 -1.19
C SER A 330 4.83 41.95 -1.24
N GLU A 331 5.90 42.52 -0.66
CA GLU A 331 6.17 43.96 -0.69
C GLU A 331 6.43 44.50 -2.11
N LYS A 332 6.89 43.65 -3.04
CA LYS A 332 7.08 44.01 -4.46
C LYS A 332 5.82 43.94 -5.31
N ARG A 333 4.74 43.35 -4.79
CA ARG A 333 3.45 43.16 -5.51
C ARG A 333 2.33 44.06 -5.02
N SER A 334 2.46 44.61 -3.81
CA SER A 334 1.70 45.77 -3.32
C SER A 334 2.29 47.06 -3.88
#